data_AF-X0TCL2-F1
#
_entry.id   AF-X0TCL2-F1
#
_cell.length_a   1.000
_cell.length_b   1.000
_cell.length_c   1.000
_cell.angle_alpha   90.00
_cell.angle_beta   90.00
_cell.angle_gamma   90.00
#
_symmetry.space_group_name_H-M   'P 1'
#
loop_
_entity.id
_entity.type
_entity.pdbx_description
1 polymer ?
#
loop_
_entity_poly.entity_id
_entity_poly.type
_entity_poly.pdbx_seq_one_letter_code
_entity_poly.pdbx_strand_id
1 'polypeptide(L)'
;KTGQKLVAIKEQGFDVLIDACPWCHRMFDSKQIKAGETVASKLDIPVLYITQLLGLALGEKKEKLGLDLNLSPFEKLKFGD
;
A
#
# COMPACT_ATOMS: atom_id res chain seq x y z
N LYS A 1 -2.49 1.05 16.20
CA LYS A 1 -3.14 2.05 15.31
C LYS A 1 -2.39 2.08 13.96
N THR A 2 -2.92 2.75 12.92
CA THR A 2 -2.35 2.74 11.55
C THR A 2 -0.84 2.98 11.53
N GLY A 3 -0.36 4.06 12.18
CA GLY A 3 1.07 4.40 12.18
C GLY A 3 1.95 3.29 12.76
N GLN A 4 1.58 2.74 13.93
CA GLN A 4 2.33 1.65 14.57
C GLN A 4 2.41 0.40 13.69
N LYS A 5 1.34 0.06 12.97
CA LYS A 5 1.33 -1.10 12.05
C LYS A 5 2.26 -0.88 10.86
N LEU A 6 2.22 0.30 10.24
CA LEU A 6 3.07 0.62 9.10
C LEU A 6 4.55 0.76 9.49
N VAL A 7 4.86 1.24 10.69
CA VAL A 7 6.23 1.20 11.24
C VAL A 7 6.73 -0.24 11.35
N ALA A 8 5.96 -1.13 11.97
CA ALA A 8 6.35 -2.52 12.12
C ALA A 8 6.56 -3.23 10.76
N ILE A 9 5.71 -2.95 9.77
CA ILE A 9 5.86 -3.47 8.40
C ILE A 9 7.15 -2.95 7.76
N LYS A 10 7.43 -1.64 7.89
CA LYS A 10 8.64 -1.01 7.37
C LYS A 10 9.91 -1.59 7.99
N GLU A 11 9.93 -1.76 9.30
CA GLU A 11 11.08 -2.29 10.04
C GLU A 11 11.36 -3.77 9.72
N GLN A 12 10.33 -4.52 9.34
CA GLN A 12 10.47 -5.91 8.88
C GLN A 12 10.91 -6.02 7.42
N GLY A 13 10.99 -4.90 6.68
CA GLY A 13 11.50 -4.88 5.31
C GLY A 13 10.53 -5.42 4.27
N PHE A 14 9.22 -5.36 4.50
CA PHE A 14 8.24 -5.75 3.49
C PHE A 14 8.12 -4.70 2.37
N ASP A 15 8.01 -5.17 1.13
CA ASP A 15 7.88 -4.32 -0.05
C ASP A 15 6.49 -3.69 -0.21
N VAL A 16 5.44 -4.39 0.24
CA VAL A 16 4.04 -3.99 0.04
C VAL A 16 3.14 -4.53 1.16
N LEU A 17 2.15 -3.74 1.55
CA LEU A 17 1.03 -4.20 2.38
C LEU A 17 -0.16 -4.54 1.47
N ILE A 18 -0.69 -5.76 1.63
CA ILE A 18 -1.91 -6.20 0.96
C ILE A 18 -3.05 -6.20 1.98
N ASP A 19 -4.18 -5.61 1.62
CA ASP A 19 -5.39 -5.64 2.43
C ASP A 19 -6.63 -6.06 1.62
N ALA A 20 -7.68 -6.46 2.33
CA ALA A 20 -8.94 -6.92 1.73
C ALA A 20 -10.15 -6.18 2.32
N CYS A 21 -9.95 -5.01 2.93
CA CYS A 21 -11.02 -4.25 3.58
C CYS A 21 -10.96 -2.80 3.10
N PRO A 22 -12.01 -2.26 2.44
CA PRO A 22 -11.95 -0.91 1.86
C PRO A 22 -11.64 0.19 2.89
N TRP A 23 -12.10 0.00 4.13
CA TRP A 23 -11.78 0.92 5.21
C TRP A 23 -10.31 0.83 5.63
N CYS A 24 -9.77 -0.39 5.73
CA CYS A 24 -8.33 -0.58 5.98
C CYS A 24 -7.49 0.03 4.86
N HIS A 25 -7.88 -0.20 3.61
CA HIS A 25 -7.21 0.39 2.45
C HIS A 25 -7.12 1.90 2.58
N ARG A 26 -8.25 2.58 2.85
CA ARG A 26 -8.25 4.04 3.08
C ARG A 26 -7.28 4.45 4.19
N MET A 27 -7.21 3.69 5.28
CA MET A 27 -6.34 4.01 6.41
C MET A 27 -4.85 3.78 6.10
N PHE A 28 -4.50 2.72 5.37
CA PHE A 28 -3.10 2.40 5.08
C PHE A 28 -2.58 3.12 3.83
N ASP A 29 -3.46 3.45 2.89
CA ASP A 29 -3.11 4.14 1.64
C ASP A 29 -3.16 5.67 1.84
N SER A 30 -4.36 6.25 1.89
CA SER A 30 -4.55 7.71 1.92
C SER A 30 -4.10 8.43 3.19
N LYS A 31 -3.95 7.73 4.33
CA LYS A 31 -3.70 8.35 5.64
C LYS A 31 -2.27 8.22 6.14
N GLN A 32 -1.32 7.75 5.33
CA GLN A 32 0.07 7.57 5.78
C GLN A 32 0.71 8.85 6.32
N ILE A 33 0.45 10.02 5.71
CA ILE A 33 0.99 11.31 6.19
C ILE A 33 0.53 11.57 7.63
N LYS A 34 -0.79 11.59 7.85
CA LYS A 34 -1.37 11.82 9.19
C LYS A 34 -1.01 10.72 10.18
N ALA A 35 -0.95 9.47 9.74
CA ALA A 35 -0.54 8.36 10.58
C ALA A 35 0.94 8.50 11.01
N GLY A 36 1.81 8.97 10.11
CA GLY A 36 3.22 9.21 10.35
C GLY A 36 3.47 10.31 11.38
N GLU A 37 2.67 11.39 11.35
CA GLU A 37 2.68 12.43 12.39
C GLU A 37 2.47 11.85 13.79
N THR A 38 1.55 10.89 13.96
CA THR A 38 1.25 10.29 15.28
C THR A 38 2.35 9.39 15.84
N VAL A 39 3.31 8.98 15.01
CA VAL A 39 4.42 8.09 15.39
C VAL A 39 5.79 8.71 15.11
N ALA A 40 5.83 9.99 14.77
CA ALA A 40 7.04 10.73 14.40
C ALA A 40 7.92 9.98 13.36
N SER A 41 7.29 9.35 12.36
CA SER A 41 7.98 8.57 11.33
C SER A 41 7.40 8.81 9.94
N LYS A 42 8.27 8.86 8.94
CA LYS A 42 7.85 8.90 7.53
C LYS A 42 7.40 7.50 7.11
N LEU A 43 6.10 7.39 6.84
CA LEU A 43 5.47 6.19 6.29
C LEU A 43 5.36 6.34 4.78
N ASP A 44 5.85 5.34 4.06
CA ASP A 44 5.96 5.36 2.61
C ASP A 44 5.91 3.93 2.03
N ILE A 45 5.04 3.11 2.62
CA ILE A 45 4.83 1.70 2.28
C ILE A 45 3.80 1.61 1.16
N PRO A 46 4.11 0.98 0.02
CA PRO A 46 3.11 0.68 -1.00
C PRO A 46 1.96 -0.16 -0.43
N VAL A 47 0.73 0.17 -0.79
CA VAL A 47 -0.47 -0.56 -0.37
C VAL A 47 -1.26 -0.96 -1.61
N LEU A 48 -1.64 -2.24 -1.69
CA LEU A 48 -2.53 -2.75 -2.73
C LEU A 48 -3.74 -3.41 -2.11
N TYR A 49 -4.88 -3.26 -2.77
CA TYR A 49 -6.05 -4.07 -2.45
C TYR A 49 -5.87 -5.48 -3.03
N ILE A 50 -6.40 -6.50 -2.36
CA ILE A 50 -6.19 -7.90 -2.74
C ILE A 50 -6.60 -8.20 -4.19
N THR A 51 -7.66 -7.57 -4.70
CA THR A 51 -8.08 -7.76 -6.09
C THR A 51 -7.15 -7.09 -7.11
N GLN A 52 -6.44 -6.01 -6.73
CA GLN A 52 -5.40 -5.43 -7.57
C GLN A 52 -4.22 -6.40 -7.70
N LEU A 53 -3.78 -7.00 -6.59
CA LEU A 53 -2.73 -8.02 -6.63
C LEU A 53 -3.13 -9.24 -7.48
N LEU A 54 -4.36 -9.74 -7.30
CA LEU A 54 -4.87 -10.86 -8.10
C LEU A 54 -4.93 -10.50 -9.59
N GLY A 55 -5.40 -9.29 -9.93
CA GLY A 55 -5.42 -8.81 -11.30
C GLY A 55 -4.02 -8.81 -11.93
N LEU A 56 -3.02 -8.29 -11.22
CA LEU A 56 -1.63 -8.29 -11.67
C LEU A 56 -1.11 -9.72 -11.91
N ALA A 57 -1.39 -10.64 -10.97
CA ALA A 57 -0.99 -12.04 -11.09
C ALA A 57 -1.67 -12.77 -12.27
N LEU A 58 -2.86 -12.32 -12.67
CA LEU A 58 -3.59 -12.83 -13.83
C LEU A 58 -3.20 -12.14 -15.15
N GLY A 59 -2.22 -11.24 -15.13
CA GLY A 59 -1.75 -10.52 -16.33
C GLY A 59 -2.62 -9.34 -16.75
N GLU A 60 -3.45 -8.82 -15.84
CA GLU A 60 -4.26 -7.62 -16.11
C GLU A 60 -3.41 -6.35 -16.06
N LYS A 61 -3.80 -5.35 -16.86
CA LYS A 61 -3.08 -4.07 -16.97
C LYS A 61 -3.26 -3.20 -15.72
N LYS A 62 -2.19 -2.50 -15.34
CA LYS A 62 -2.15 -1.63 -14.15
C LYS A 62 -3.24 -0.56 -14.18
N GLU A 63 -3.51 0.00 -15.37
CA GLU A 63 -4.50 1.05 -15.58
C GLU A 63 -5.92 0.53 -15.35
N LYS A 64 -6.22 -0.72 -15.74
CA LYS A 64 -7.53 -1.33 -15.51
C LYS A 64 -7.77 -1.66 -14.04
N LEU A 65 -6.70 -1.92 -13.30
CA LEU A 65 -6.74 -2.16 -11.86
C LEU A 65 -6.71 -0.86 -11.04
N GLY A 66 -6.56 0.29 -11.70
CA GLY A 66 -6.55 1.61 -11.07
C GLY A 66 -5.40 1.81 -10.07
N LEU A 67 -4.22 1.22 -10.33
CA LEU A 67 -3.07 1.40 -9.42
C LEU A 67 -2.64 2.87 -9.32
N ASP A 68 -2.82 3.65 -10.38
CA ASP A 68 -2.58 5.09 -10.45
C ASP A 68 -3.48 5.91 -9.53
N LEU A 69 -4.56 5.31 -9.02
CA LEU A 69 -5.46 5.93 -8.06
C LEU A 69 -5.09 5.66 -6.60
N ASN A 70 -4.14 4.74 -6.35
CA ASN A 70 -3.60 4.52 -5.01
C ASN A 70 -2.73 5.71 -4.60
N LEU A 71 -2.86 6.17 -3.35
CA LEU A 71 -2.12 7.34 -2.85
C LEU A 71 -0.82 6.97 -2.14
N SER A 72 -0.63 5.69 -1.83
CA SER A 72 0.64 5.11 -1.42
C SER A 72 1.57 4.91 -2.63
N PRO A 73 2.90 4.88 -2.44
CA PRO A 73 3.87 4.94 -3.55
C PRO A 73 4.01 3.61 -4.29
N PHE A 74 2.98 3.20 -5.04
CA PHE A 74 2.93 1.93 -5.76
C PHE A 74 4.02 1.80 -6.84
N GLU A 75 4.56 2.92 -7.33
CA GLU A 75 5.61 2.97 -8.35
C GLU A 75 6.95 2.43 -7.85
N LYS A 76 7.12 2.31 -6.53
CA LYS A 76 8.29 1.65 -5.93
C LYS A 76 8.30 0.13 -6.18
N LEU A 77 7.15 -0.45 -6.53
CA LEU A 77 7.01 -1.88 -6.74
C LEU A 77 7.54 -2.26 -8.13
N LYS A 78 8.43 -3.26 -8.13
CA LYS A 78 8.88 -3.92 -9.36
C LYS A 78 7.97 -5.11 -9.61
N PHE A 79 7.12 -5.00 -10.61
CA PHE A 79 6.34 -6.12 -11.13
C PHE A 79 7.15 -6.74 -12.27
N GLY A 80 7.24 -8.07 -12.32
CA GLY A 80 8.05 -8.79 -13.31
C GLY A 80 7.70 -8.38 -14.74
N ASP A 81 8.75 -8.18 -15.55
CA ASP A 81 8.68 -8.08 -17.01
C ASP A 81 8.53 -9.47 -17.63
#